data_AF-A0A7V6QM15-F1
#
_entry.id   AF-A0A7V6QM15-F1
#
_cell.length_a   1.000
_cell.length_b   1.000
_cell.length_c   1.000
_cell.angle_alpha   90.00
_cell.angle_beta   90.00
_cell.angle_gamma   90.00
#
_symmetry.space_group_name_H-M   'P 1'
#
loop_
_entity.id
_entity.type
_entity.pdbx_description
1 polymer ?
#
loop_
_entity_poly.entity_id
_entity_poly.type
_entity_poly.pdbx_seq_one_letter_code
_entity_poly.pdbx_strand_id
1 'polypeptide(L)'
;MFQVSEKLNIPKDFFRDCQDINERPRIEKDESSLVIILNTPIAMDEESVYEEIPYRTLPIGIIHTEGNLVIVSKEDIPLCNDVLLGKYGLVQTHMKTRITLLLFEAVAQSYLNFTDDFRYLWQLSGGKVPM
;
A
#
# COMPACT_ATOMS: atom_id res chain seq x y z
N MET A 1 13.40 11.60 7.08
CA MET A 1 13.88 10.60 6.08
C MET A 1 15.38 10.40 6.12
N PHE A 2 16.21 11.43 5.88
CA PHE A 2 17.69 11.28 5.91
C PHE A 2 18.23 10.66 7.20
N GLN A 3 17.71 11.08 8.36
CA GLN A 3 18.09 10.51 9.66
C GLN A 3 17.74 9.02 9.80
N VAL A 4 16.64 8.55 9.20
CA VAL A 4 16.22 7.14 9.26
C VAL A 4 17.07 6.30 8.32
N SER A 5 17.34 6.82 7.11
CA SER A 5 18.24 6.20 6.13
C SER A 5 19.63 5.96 6.73
N GLU A 6 20.23 6.95 7.39
CA GLU A 6 21.55 6.82 8.01
C GLU A 6 21.54 5.87 9.21
N LYS A 7 20.54 6.00 10.10
CA LYS A 7 20.45 5.15 11.31
C LYS A 7 20.21 3.67 11.00
N LEU A 8 19.47 3.38 9.93
CA LEU A 8 19.07 2.02 9.57
C LEU A 8 19.85 1.45 8.38
N ASN A 9 20.82 2.19 7.85
CA ASN A 9 21.59 1.85 6.66
C ASN A 9 20.72 1.48 5.45
N ILE A 10 19.68 2.30 5.20
CA ILE A 10 18.75 2.13 4.08
C ILE A 10 19.16 3.08 2.94
N PRO A 11 19.25 2.60 1.69
CA PRO A 11 19.50 3.46 0.53
C PRO A 11 18.53 4.64 0.46
N LYS A 12 19.04 5.84 0.20
CA LYS A 12 18.20 7.05 0.15
C LYS A 12 17.16 6.98 -0.98
N ASP A 13 17.50 6.32 -2.07
CA ASP A 13 16.65 6.17 -3.24
C ASP A 13 15.42 5.31 -2.92
N PHE A 14 15.52 4.30 -2.03
CA PHE A 14 14.35 3.52 -1.61
C PHE A 14 13.23 4.42 -1.07
N PHE A 15 13.56 5.36 -0.19
CA PHE A 15 12.55 6.28 0.33
C PHE A 15 12.07 7.29 -0.70
N ARG A 16 12.89 7.65 -1.71
CA ARG A 16 12.47 8.55 -2.80
C ARG A 16 11.43 7.84 -3.66
N ASP A 17 11.72 6.61 -4.05
CA ASP A 17 10.85 5.74 -4.83
C ASP A 17 9.51 5.52 -4.11
N CYS A 18 9.55 5.24 -2.79
CA CYS A 18 8.33 5.07 -1.97
C CYS A 18 7.44 6.33 -1.87
N GLN A 19 7.94 7.51 -2.21
CA GLN A 19 7.18 8.77 -2.20
C GLN A 19 6.78 9.25 -3.60
N ASP A 20 7.29 8.60 -4.66
CA ASP A 20 6.88 8.91 -6.02
C ASP A 20 5.55 8.22 -6.33
N ILE A 21 4.50 9.02 -6.50
CA ILE A 21 3.15 8.55 -6.82
C ILE A 21 3.08 7.75 -8.14
N ASN A 22 4.05 7.92 -9.03
CA ASN A 22 4.12 7.24 -10.31
C ASN A 22 5.03 6.00 -10.27
N GLU A 23 5.60 5.65 -9.12
CA GLU A 23 6.47 4.49 -8.98
C GLU A 23 5.70 3.20 -9.23
N ARG A 24 6.36 2.23 -9.86
CA ARG A 24 5.78 0.94 -10.20
C ARG A 24 6.02 -0.06 -9.09
N PRO A 25 5.05 -0.96 -8.82
CA PRO A 25 5.26 -2.05 -7.89
C PRO A 25 6.47 -2.90 -8.29
N ARG A 26 7.42 -3.08 -7.38
CA ARG A 26 8.62 -3.89 -7.60
C ARG A 26 9.17 -4.44 -6.30
N ILE A 27 10.07 -5.40 -6.42
CA ILE A 27 10.93 -5.85 -5.34
C ILE A 27 12.37 -5.60 -5.77
N GLU A 28 13.12 -4.91 -4.93
CA GLU A 28 14.51 -4.55 -5.20
C GLU A 28 15.37 -4.82 -3.97
N LYS A 29 16.52 -5.45 -4.17
CA LYS A 29 17.48 -5.77 -3.12
C LYS A 29 18.78 -5.03 -3.39
N ASP A 30 19.27 -4.31 -2.38
CA ASP A 30 20.57 -3.65 -2.37
C ASP A 30 21.33 -4.04 -1.10
N GLU A 31 22.46 -4.74 -1.27
CA GLU A 31 23.27 -5.28 -0.17
C GLU A 31 22.43 -6.04 0.88
N SER A 32 22.28 -5.45 2.09
CA SER A 32 21.54 -5.99 3.23
C SER A 32 20.10 -5.46 3.33
N SER A 33 19.67 -4.62 2.40
CA SER A 33 18.37 -3.96 2.39
C SER A 33 17.49 -4.47 1.25
N LEU A 34 16.20 -4.61 1.50
CA LEU A 34 15.19 -5.01 0.51
C LEU A 34 14.06 -3.99 0.56
N VAL A 35 13.67 -3.43 -0.57
CA VAL A 35 12.44 -2.65 -0.72
C VAL A 35 11.43 -3.42 -1.54
N ILE A 36 10.18 -3.39 -1.07
CA ILE A 36 9.02 -3.86 -1.80
C ILE A 36 8.09 -2.66 -1.94
N ILE A 37 7.77 -2.30 -3.17
CA ILE A 37 6.81 -1.24 -3.47
C ILE A 37 5.52 -1.91 -3.93
N LEU A 38 4.41 -1.59 -3.29
CA LEU A 38 3.06 -2.01 -3.70
C LEU A 38 2.22 -0.78 -3.96
N ASN A 39 1.33 -0.86 -4.94
CA ASN A 39 0.27 0.13 -5.08
C ASN A 39 -0.94 -0.33 -4.25
N THR A 40 -1.41 0.56 -3.38
CA THR A 40 -2.58 0.34 -2.52
C THR A 40 -3.73 1.19 -3.03
N PRO A 41 -4.93 0.63 -3.27
CA PRO A 41 -6.07 1.42 -3.67
C PRO A 41 -6.63 2.18 -2.45
N ILE A 42 -6.95 3.46 -2.66
CA ILE A 42 -7.50 4.36 -1.66
C ILE A 42 -8.77 4.98 -2.26
N ALA A 43 -9.86 4.92 -1.50
CA ALA A 43 -11.14 5.49 -1.93
C ALA A 43 -10.96 6.98 -2.24
N MET A 44 -11.62 7.45 -3.30
CA MET A 44 -11.71 8.88 -3.57
C MET A 44 -12.86 9.47 -2.75
N ASP A 45 -12.72 10.73 -2.32
CA ASP A 45 -13.74 11.40 -1.52
C ASP A 45 -15.07 11.52 -2.29
N GLU A 46 -16.19 11.56 -1.57
CA GLU A 46 -17.56 11.56 -2.12
C GLU A 46 -17.86 12.71 -3.10
N GLU A 47 -17.08 13.80 -3.08
CA GLU A 47 -17.23 14.90 -4.05
C GLU A 47 -16.74 14.53 -5.46
N SER A 48 -15.99 13.43 -5.59
CA SER A 48 -15.42 12.89 -6.83
C SER A 48 -16.30 11.80 -7.47
N VAL A 49 -17.52 11.58 -6.96
CA VAL A 49 -18.46 10.50 -7.37
C VAL A 49 -18.87 10.55 -8.86
N TYR A 50 -18.56 11.64 -9.56
CA TYR A 50 -18.70 11.73 -11.02
C TYR A 50 -17.54 11.08 -11.81
N GLU A 51 -16.50 10.57 -11.15
CA GLU A 51 -15.41 9.86 -11.82
C GLU A 51 -15.73 8.36 -12.01
N GLU A 52 -15.43 7.83 -13.19
CA GLU A 52 -15.67 6.42 -13.54
C GLU A 52 -14.85 5.41 -12.70
N ILE A 53 -13.84 5.89 -11.95
CA ILE A 53 -12.90 5.08 -11.18
C ILE A 53 -13.06 5.41 -9.68
N PRO A 54 -13.52 4.46 -8.83
CA PRO A 54 -13.89 4.75 -7.44
C PRO A 54 -12.68 4.86 -6.48
N TYR A 55 -11.46 4.74 -6.98
CA TYR A 55 -10.24 4.78 -6.18
C TYR A 55 -9.07 5.36 -6.97
N ARG A 56 -8.12 5.93 -6.24
CA ARG A 56 -6.76 6.18 -6.73
C ARG A 56 -5.79 5.19 -6.10
N THR A 57 -4.60 5.04 -6.65
CA THR A 57 -3.55 4.19 -6.05
C THR A 57 -2.44 5.03 -5.43
N LEU A 58 -1.98 4.63 -4.24
CA LEU A 58 -0.79 5.19 -3.60
C LEU A 58 0.27 4.11 -3.37
N PRO A 59 1.56 4.42 -3.57
CA PRO A 59 2.63 3.50 -3.25
C PRO A 59 2.77 3.33 -1.73
N ILE A 60 2.99 2.09 -1.31
CA ILE A 60 3.55 1.75 -0.01
C ILE A 60 4.91 1.10 -0.21
N GLY A 61 5.89 1.66 0.49
CA GLY A 61 7.22 1.09 0.62
C GLY A 61 7.31 0.19 1.84
N ILE A 62 7.70 -1.06 1.65
CA ILE A 62 7.97 -2.02 2.71
C ILE A 62 9.46 -2.35 2.64
N ILE A 63 10.24 -1.80 3.57
CA ILE A 63 11.69 -1.93 3.58
C ILE A 63 12.10 -2.88 4.70
N HIS A 64 12.80 -3.95 4.34
CA HIS A 64 13.46 -4.84 5.28
C HIS A 64 14.93 -4.47 5.38
N THR A 65 15.41 -4.32 6.61
CA THR A 65 16.84 -4.35 6.94
C THR A 65 17.12 -5.55 7.82
N GLU A 66 18.36 -5.76 8.27
CA GLU A 66 18.71 -6.89 9.14
C GLU A 66 17.80 -6.98 10.39
N GLY A 67 17.61 -5.87 11.10
CA GLY A 67 16.83 -5.83 12.35
C GLY A 67 15.44 -5.21 12.25
N ASN A 68 15.08 -4.57 11.13
CA ASN A 68 13.92 -3.67 11.10
C ASN A 68 13.00 -3.95 9.91
N LEU A 69 11.73 -3.64 10.11
CA LEU A 69 10.72 -3.45 9.07
C LEU A 69 10.31 -1.99 9.09
N VAL A 70 10.44 -1.29 7.98
CA VAL A 70 10.02 0.10 7.83
C VAL A 70 8.94 0.16 6.77
N ILE A 71 7.78 0.74 7.13
CA ILE A 71 6.69 1.01 6.19
C ILE A 71 6.72 2.51 5.89
N VAL A 72 6.73 2.86 4.61
CA VAL A 72 6.84 4.24 4.11
C VAL A 72 5.67 4.50 3.18
N SER A 73 4.98 5.61 3.39
CA SER A 73 3.96 6.11 2.48
C SER A 73 4.01 7.63 2.46
N LYS A 74 3.55 8.23 1.35
CA LYS A 74 3.45 9.69 1.22
C LYS A 74 2.32 10.27 2.08
N GLU A 75 1.25 9.51 2.22
CA GLU A 75 0.04 9.87 2.97
C GLU A 75 -0.29 8.73 3.95
N ASP A 76 -1.13 8.99 4.95
CA ASP A 76 -1.60 7.93 5.85
C ASP A 76 -2.48 6.95 5.07
N ILE A 77 -2.23 5.65 5.30
CA ILE A 77 -2.94 4.57 4.63
C ILE A 77 -3.60 3.73 5.72
N PRO A 78 -4.91 3.90 5.96
CA PRO A 78 -5.64 3.21 7.03
C PRO A 78 -5.47 1.69 6.99
N LEU A 79 -5.33 1.12 5.80
CA LEU A 79 -5.09 -0.32 5.58
C LEU A 79 -3.83 -0.82 6.29
N CYS A 80 -2.75 -0.01 6.31
CA CYS A 80 -1.52 -0.35 7.02
C CYS A 80 -1.78 -0.44 8.53
N ASN A 81 -2.52 0.51 9.09
CA ASN A 81 -2.88 0.52 10.51
C ASN A 81 -3.75 -0.70 10.86
N ASP A 82 -4.70 -1.05 10.00
CA ASP A 82 -5.56 -2.22 10.16
C ASP A 82 -4.75 -3.53 10.21
N VAL A 83 -3.76 -3.67 9.34
CA VAL A 83 -2.83 -4.82 9.39
C VAL A 83 -2.05 -4.82 10.70
N LEU A 84 -1.46 -3.69 11.10
CA LEU A 84 -0.63 -3.59 12.31
C LEU A 84 -1.43 -3.80 13.61
N LEU A 85 -2.72 -3.48 13.61
CA LEU A 85 -3.65 -3.76 14.71
C LEU A 85 -4.17 -5.21 14.72
N GLY A 86 -3.77 -6.02 13.73
CA GLY A 86 -4.06 -7.44 13.67
C GLY A 86 -5.39 -7.81 13.03
N LYS A 87 -6.04 -6.90 12.29
CA LYS A 87 -7.31 -7.19 11.61
C LYS A 87 -7.20 -8.30 10.55
N TYR A 88 -6.01 -8.44 9.95
CA TYR A 88 -5.70 -9.44 8.93
C TYR A 88 -5.01 -10.69 9.50
N GLY A 89 -4.74 -10.72 10.82
CA GLY A 89 -4.08 -11.84 11.47
C GLY A 89 -3.07 -11.40 12.52
N LEU A 90 -2.50 -12.38 13.24
CA LEU A 90 -1.56 -12.10 14.33
C LEU A 90 -0.30 -11.40 13.82
N VAL A 91 -0.04 -10.22 14.38
CA VAL A 91 1.18 -9.43 14.16
C VAL A 91 2.20 -9.73 15.24
N GLN A 92 3.40 -10.11 14.82
CA GLN A 92 4.55 -10.28 15.70
C GLN A 92 5.72 -9.54 15.06
N THR A 93 6.24 -8.52 15.74
CA THR A 93 7.23 -7.57 15.19
C THR A 93 8.55 -8.23 14.78
N HIS A 94 8.92 -9.35 15.40
CA HIS A 94 10.09 -10.15 15.01
C HIS A 94 9.87 -10.95 13.71
N MET A 95 8.64 -11.07 13.21
CA MET A 95 8.29 -11.80 11.99
C MET A 95 8.02 -10.85 10.81
N LYS A 96 9.03 -10.09 10.38
CA LYS A 96 8.91 -9.06 9.31
C LYS A 96 8.28 -9.58 8.02
N THR A 97 8.64 -10.80 7.60
CA THR A 97 8.07 -11.46 6.41
C THR A 97 6.57 -11.74 6.59
N ARG A 98 6.13 -12.15 7.78
CA ARG A 98 4.70 -12.37 8.06
C ARG A 98 3.92 -11.08 7.92
N ILE A 99 4.40 -9.99 8.50
CA ILE A 99 3.75 -8.67 8.38
C ILE A 99 3.66 -8.23 6.91
N THR A 100 4.71 -8.48 6.13
CA THR A 100 4.73 -8.19 4.68
C THR A 100 3.68 -8.99 3.92
N LEU A 101 3.53 -10.28 4.23
CA LEU A 101 2.49 -11.12 3.62
C LEU A 101 1.08 -10.69 4.02
N LEU A 102 0.89 -10.26 5.27
CA LEU A 102 -0.39 -9.69 5.72
C LEU A 102 -0.71 -8.37 4.99
N LEU A 103 0.29 -7.53 4.72
CA LEU A 103 0.11 -6.33 3.87
C LEU A 103 -0.28 -6.72 2.44
N PHE A 104 0.34 -7.76 1.86
CA PHE A 104 -0.02 -8.24 0.52
C PHE A 104 -1.47 -8.72 0.46
N GLU A 105 -1.87 -9.52 1.46
CA GLU A 105 -3.24 -10.00 1.59
C GLU A 105 -4.23 -8.83 1.72
N ALA A 106 -3.94 -7.88 2.60
CA ALA A 106 -4.79 -6.71 2.81
C ALA A 106 -4.95 -5.86 1.54
N VAL A 107 -3.86 -5.61 0.82
CA VAL A 107 -3.89 -4.86 -0.45
C VAL A 107 -4.69 -5.62 -1.51
N ALA A 108 -4.49 -6.92 -1.64
CA ALA A 108 -5.24 -7.75 -2.58
C ALA A 108 -6.74 -7.75 -2.27
N GLN A 109 -7.11 -7.93 -1.00
CA GLN A 109 -8.53 -7.86 -0.57
C GLN A 109 -9.13 -6.48 -0.83
N SER A 110 -8.37 -5.40 -0.60
CA SER A 110 -8.85 -4.05 -0.87
C SER A 110 -9.17 -3.83 -2.35
N TYR A 111 -8.33 -4.31 -3.28
CA TYR A 111 -8.63 -4.27 -4.72
C TYR A 111 -9.90 -5.06 -5.09
N LEU A 112 -10.12 -6.22 -4.47
CA LEU A 112 -11.33 -7.02 -4.70
C LEU A 112 -12.58 -6.27 -4.24
N ASN A 113 -12.53 -5.63 -3.06
CA ASN A 113 -13.65 -4.84 -2.54
C ASN A 113 -14.05 -3.71 -3.49
N PHE A 114 -13.07 -2.94 -4.00
CA PHE A 114 -13.37 -1.89 -4.99
C PHE A 114 -13.95 -2.45 -6.29
N THR A 115 -13.55 -3.66 -6.68
CA THR A 115 -14.11 -4.32 -7.87
C THR A 115 -15.58 -4.71 -7.65
N ASP A 116 -15.92 -5.19 -6.46
CA ASP A 116 -17.28 -5.56 -6.11
C ASP A 116 -18.19 -4.33 -5.93
N ASP A 117 -17.67 -3.25 -5.33
CA ASP A 117 -18.35 -1.96 -5.24
C ASP A 117 -18.66 -1.39 -6.63
N PHE A 118 -17.67 -1.40 -7.54
CA PHE A 118 -17.87 -0.99 -8.92
C PHE A 118 -18.95 -1.82 -9.62
N ARG A 119 -18.92 -3.15 -9.47
CA ARG A 119 -19.94 -4.05 -10.04
C ARG A 119 -21.33 -3.74 -9.51
N TYR A 120 -21.46 -3.44 -8.22
CA TYR A 120 -22.72 -3.07 -7.60
C TYR A 120 -23.27 -1.76 -8.18
N LEU A 121 -22.42 -0.72 -8.26
CA LEU A 121 -22.80 0.57 -8.85
C LEU A 121 -23.19 0.43 -10.33
N TRP A 122 -22.46 -0.37 -11.10
CA TRP A 122 -22.77 -0.67 -12.51
C TRP A 122 -24.12 -1.37 -12.71
N GLN A 123 -24.50 -2.25 -11.79
CA GLN A 123 -25.82 -2.90 -11.81
C GLN A 123 -26.94 -1.89 -11.53
N LEU A 124 -26.77 -1.00 -10.56
CA LEU A 124 -27.75 0.03 -10.22
C LEU A 124 -27.94 1.05 -11.35
N SER A 125 -26.89 1.36 -12.10
CA SER A 125 -26.96 2.27 -13.25
C SER A 125 -27.56 1.64 -14.51
N GLY A 126 -27.97 0.36 -14.46
CA GLY A 126 -28.54 -0.35 -15.59
C GLY A 126 -27.56 -0.57 -16.74
N GLY A 127 -26.26 -0.69 -16.42
CA GLY A 127 -25.20 -0.84 -17.42
C GLY A 127 -24.88 0.41 -18.22
N LYS A 128 -25.33 1.59 -17.75
CA LYS A 128 -24.88 2.89 -18.24
C LYS A 128 -23.85 3.44 -17.28
N VAL A 129 -22.72 3.93 -17.77
CA VAL A 129 -21.73 4.58 -16.90
C VAL A 129 -22.41 5.78 -16.22
N PRO A 130 -22.36 5.92 -14.88
CA PRO A 130 -22.83 7.15 -14.23
C PRO A 130 -21.99 8.31 -14.78
N MET A 131 -22.69 9.33 -15.31
CA MET A 131 -22.12 10.54 -15.90
C MET A 131 -21.73 11.55 -14.83
#